data_AF-D8Q9N9-F1
#
_entry.id   AF-D8Q9N9-F1
#
_cell.length_a   1.000
_cell.length_b   1.000
_cell.length_c   1.000
_cell.angle_alpha   90.00
_cell.angle_beta   90.00
_cell.angle_gamma   90.00
#
_symmetry.space_group_name_H-M   'P 1'
#
loop_
_entity.id
_entity.type
_entity.pdbx_description
1 polymer ?
#
loop_
_entity_poly.entity_id
_entity_poly.type
_entity_poly.pdbx_seq_one_letter_code
_entity_poly.pdbx_strand_id
1 'polypeptide(L)'
;AAGSSATLEPGYSFIRAVEDPNFHKYLQSEVLETASDAVLGEPENAAQFQITDGQLVQNAGGTPLYAIVEPPADESTKKLKVTWAEEPDTLGSFVFTGDTVEWSSPDVTRPQNNAWLVCEDEDGNKDVYINLGPYSYETPEGCADETIHAYTGSTATP
;
A
#
# COMPACT_ATOMS: atom_id res chain seq x y z
N ALA A 1 17.98 7.82 5.59
CA ALA A 1 17.60 7.11 6.82
C ALA A 1 17.29 5.67 6.41
N ALA A 2 17.52 4.67 7.27
CA ALA A 2 16.90 3.36 7.07
C ALA A 2 15.49 3.44 7.68
N GLY A 3 14.50 2.81 7.06
CA GLY A 3 13.14 2.73 7.63
C GLY A 3 13.12 1.97 8.96
N SER A 4 11.92 1.84 9.56
CA SER A 4 11.65 1.15 10.83
C SER A 4 12.48 -0.12 11.05
N SER A 5 12.74 -0.49 12.30
CA SER A 5 13.70 -1.53 12.70
C SER A 5 13.77 -2.74 11.74
N ALA A 6 14.98 -3.17 11.40
CA ALA A 6 15.17 -4.26 10.43
C ALA A 6 14.53 -5.60 10.86
N THR A 7 14.15 -5.73 12.13
CA THR A 7 13.48 -6.91 12.69
C THR A 7 12.01 -6.62 12.93
N LEU A 8 11.14 -7.52 12.48
CA LEU A 8 9.70 -7.40 12.65
C LEU A 8 9.31 -7.30 14.13
N GLU A 9 8.56 -6.25 14.48
CA GLU A 9 8.02 -6.05 15.82
C GLU A 9 6.80 -6.94 16.05
N PRO A 10 6.58 -7.43 17.28
CA PRO A 10 5.43 -8.28 17.59
C PRO A 10 4.10 -7.63 17.19
N GLY A 11 3.30 -8.37 16.43
CA GLY A 11 1.98 -7.92 15.98
C GLY A 11 1.99 -7.05 14.73
N TYR A 12 3.16 -6.73 14.17
CA TYR A 12 3.27 -6.10 12.85
C TYR A 12 3.47 -7.13 11.74
N SER A 13 3.31 -6.70 10.49
CA SER A 13 3.72 -7.43 9.29
C SER A 13 4.45 -6.48 8.35
N PHE A 14 5.42 -6.97 7.59
CA PHE A 14 5.78 -6.29 6.34
C PHE A 14 4.64 -6.47 5.34
N ILE A 15 4.50 -5.59 4.36
CA ILE A 15 3.58 -5.78 3.23
C ILE A 15 4.40 -5.71 1.95
N ARG A 16 4.21 -6.67 1.03
CA ARG A 16 4.95 -6.75 -0.23
C ARG A 16 4.10 -7.21 -1.39
N ALA A 17 4.48 -6.82 -2.61
CA ALA A 17 3.92 -7.38 -3.82
C ALA A 17 4.39 -8.83 -4.05
N VAL A 18 3.50 -9.64 -4.63
CA VAL A 18 3.72 -11.08 -4.87
C VAL A 18 3.70 -11.45 -6.35
N GLU A 19 3.74 -10.46 -7.25
CA GLU A 19 3.71 -10.64 -8.70
C GLU A 19 4.77 -9.77 -9.38
N ASP A 20 5.16 -10.14 -10.61
CA ASP A 20 6.00 -9.28 -11.45
C ASP A 20 5.17 -8.09 -11.99
N PRO A 21 5.76 -6.90 -12.14
CA PRO A 21 7.20 -6.59 -12.06
C PRO A 21 7.67 -6.16 -10.66
N ASN A 22 6.79 -6.05 -9.66
CA ASN A 22 7.15 -5.54 -8.34
C ASN A 22 7.38 -6.65 -7.31
N PHE A 23 7.66 -7.87 -7.76
CA PHE A 23 7.83 -9.03 -6.91
C PHE A 23 8.83 -8.74 -5.80
N HIS A 24 8.42 -8.95 -4.54
CA HIS A 24 9.22 -8.67 -3.34
C HIS A 24 9.66 -7.19 -3.17
N LYS A 25 8.95 -6.25 -3.79
CA LYS A 25 8.97 -4.84 -3.37
C LYS A 25 8.01 -4.64 -2.22
N TYR A 26 8.40 -3.78 -1.28
CA TYR A 26 7.78 -3.63 0.02
C TYR A 26 7.08 -2.28 0.17
N LEU A 27 5.88 -2.29 0.73
CA LEU A 27 5.14 -1.07 1.03
C LEU A 27 5.89 -0.21 2.05
N GLN A 28 5.94 1.10 1.78
CA GLN A 28 6.59 2.10 2.63
C GLN A 28 6.08 3.50 2.29
N SER A 29 6.48 4.49 3.09
CA SER A 29 6.45 5.89 2.70
C SER A 29 7.59 6.18 1.73
N GLU A 30 7.33 6.98 0.70
CA GLU A 30 8.36 7.44 -0.24
C GLU A 30 9.48 8.19 0.51
N VAL A 31 9.09 9.14 1.35
CA VAL A 31 10.00 9.79 2.30
C VAL A 31 9.87 9.05 3.62
N LEU A 32 10.81 8.14 3.87
CA LEU A 32 10.77 7.18 4.97
C LEU A 32 10.33 7.78 6.30
N GLU A 33 9.36 7.12 6.92
CA GLU A 33 8.79 7.46 8.23
C GLU A 33 8.09 8.84 8.26
N THR A 34 7.67 9.38 7.11
CA THR A 34 6.95 10.65 7.02
C THR A 34 5.67 10.56 6.19
N ALA A 35 4.76 11.48 6.44
CA ALA A 35 3.57 11.69 5.62
C ALA A 35 4.00 12.06 4.18
N SER A 36 3.85 11.11 3.27
CA SER A 36 4.30 11.17 1.88
C SER A 36 3.53 10.12 1.06
N ASP A 37 3.83 10.00 -0.22
CA ASP A 37 3.19 9.00 -1.07
C ASP A 37 3.51 7.57 -0.61
N ALA A 38 2.56 6.66 -0.79
CA ALA A 38 2.79 5.24 -0.54
C ALA A 38 3.44 4.60 -1.77
N VAL A 39 4.57 3.93 -1.56
CA VAL A 39 5.34 3.32 -2.65
C VAL A 39 5.70 1.87 -2.35
N LEU A 40 6.00 1.10 -3.39
CA LEU A 40 6.70 -0.17 -3.27
C LEU A 40 8.21 0.00 -3.49
N GLY A 41 8.99 -0.20 -2.43
CA GLY A 41 10.44 -0.03 -2.44
C GLY A 41 11.24 -1.29 -2.16
N GLU A 42 12.54 -1.11 -1.93
CA GLU A 42 13.46 -2.21 -1.62
C GLU A 42 13.26 -2.75 -0.19
N PRO A 43 13.58 -4.05 0.05
CA PRO A 43 13.46 -4.67 1.37
C PRO A 43 14.20 -3.93 2.50
N GLU A 44 15.28 -3.21 2.20
CA GLU A 44 16.06 -2.46 3.20
C GLU A 44 15.31 -1.28 3.83
N ASN A 45 14.28 -0.79 3.15
CA ASN A 45 13.46 0.34 3.58
C ASN A 45 12.04 -0.08 3.98
N ALA A 46 11.73 -1.38 3.89
CA ALA A 46 10.42 -1.94 4.15
C ALA A 46 9.87 -1.47 5.49
N ALA A 47 8.69 -0.86 5.45
CA ALA A 47 8.00 -0.46 6.66
C ALA A 47 7.19 -1.63 7.24
N GLN A 48 6.85 -1.50 8.51
CA GLN A 48 6.05 -2.47 9.25
C GLN A 48 4.64 -1.93 9.46
N PHE A 49 3.63 -2.79 9.32
CA PHE A 49 2.23 -2.40 9.31
C PHE A 49 1.35 -3.21 10.25
N GLN A 50 0.28 -2.58 10.69
CA GLN A 50 -0.89 -3.20 11.30
C GLN A 50 -2.14 -2.79 10.56
N ILE A 51 -3.18 -3.62 10.63
CA ILE A 51 -4.54 -3.20 10.32
C ILE A 51 -5.35 -3.23 11.62
N THR A 52 -5.75 -2.06 12.09
CA THR A 52 -6.50 -1.88 13.34
C THR A 52 -7.68 -0.95 13.08
N ASP A 53 -8.88 -1.34 13.51
CA ASP A 53 -10.11 -0.55 13.33
C ASP A 53 -10.36 -0.10 11.88
N GLY A 54 -9.99 -0.96 10.91
CA GLY A 54 -10.13 -0.68 9.48
C GLY A 54 -9.05 0.24 8.90
N GLN A 55 -8.04 0.62 9.67
CA GLN A 55 -6.97 1.50 9.23
C GLN A 55 -5.69 0.70 8.95
N LEU A 56 -5.05 0.95 7.82
CA LEU A 56 -3.70 0.45 7.56
C LEU A 56 -2.70 1.43 8.17
N VAL A 57 -2.01 0.99 9.21
CA VAL A 57 -1.14 1.81 10.07
C VAL A 57 0.31 1.41 9.88
N GLN A 58 1.14 2.36 9.46
CA GLN A 58 2.59 2.23 9.37
C GLN A 58 3.26 2.56 10.72
N ASN A 59 4.22 1.72 11.13
CA ASN A 59 5.17 2.04 12.19
C ASN A 59 6.23 3.03 11.66
N ALA A 60 6.12 4.31 11.99
CA ALA A 60 7.01 5.37 11.51
C ALA A 60 7.73 6.08 12.65
N GLY A 61 8.78 5.44 13.19
CA GLY A 61 9.69 6.08 14.14
C GLY A 61 9.06 6.56 15.46
N GLY A 62 7.92 6.00 15.86
CA GLY A 62 7.19 6.34 17.09
C GLY A 62 5.90 7.16 16.88
N THR A 63 5.68 7.71 15.69
CA THR A 63 4.39 8.30 15.29
C THR A 63 3.74 7.39 14.25
N PRO A 64 2.55 6.82 14.51
CA PRO A 64 1.87 6.02 13.50
C PRO A 64 1.44 6.89 12.32
N LEU A 65 1.59 6.38 11.10
CA LEU A 65 1.01 6.98 9.90
C LEU A 65 -0.11 6.09 9.37
N TYR A 66 -1.16 6.71 8.85
CA TYR A 66 -2.34 6.04 8.33
C TYR A 66 -2.36 6.14 6.80
N ALA A 67 -2.67 5.03 6.14
CA ALA A 67 -2.88 5.04 4.70
C ALA A 67 -4.17 5.79 4.39
N ILE A 68 -4.07 6.87 3.61
CA ILE A 68 -5.18 7.66 3.10
C ILE A 68 -5.42 7.28 1.64
N VAL A 69 -6.68 7.05 1.28
CA VAL A 69 -7.06 6.84 -0.12
C VAL A 69 -7.73 8.09 -0.64
N GLU A 70 -7.24 8.63 -1.75
CA GLU A 70 -7.87 9.81 -2.35
C GLU A 70 -9.32 9.50 -2.79
N PRO A 71 -10.26 10.44 -2.66
CA PRO A 71 -11.60 10.26 -3.20
C PRO A 71 -11.58 10.28 -4.74
N PRO A 72 -12.47 9.54 -5.41
CA PRO A 72 -12.60 9.62 -6.86
C PRO A 72 -12.98 11.05 -7.28
N ALA A 73 -12.30 11.57 -8.31
CA ALA A 73 -12.60 12.89 -8.85
C ALA A 73 -13.95 12.91 -9.58
N ASP A 74 -14.24 11.84 -10.32
CA ASP A 74 -15.49 11.60 -11.05
C ASP A 74 -15.69 10.11 -11.40
N GLU A 75 -16.79 9.76 -12.06
CA GLU A 75 -17.14 8.37 -12.43
C GLU A 75 -16.17 7.70 -13.40
N SER A 76 -15.32 8.47 -14.09
CA SER A 76 -14.30 7.95 -15.00
C SER A 76 -13.00 7.57 -14.29
N THR A 77 -12.84 7.92 -13.00
CA THR A 77 -11.66 7.61 -12.19
C THR A 77 -11.35 6.11 -12.22
N LYS A 78 -10.10 5.76 -12.53
CA LYS A 78 -9.64 4.36 -12.65
C LYS A 78 -8.68 3.90 -11.56
N LYS A 79 -8.06 4.84 -10.86
CA LYS A 79 -7.12 4.59 -9.78
C LYS A 79 -7.28 5.64 -8.70
N LEU A 80 -7.07 5.27 -7.44
CA LEU A 80 -7.07 6.20 -6.30
C LEU A 80 -5.71 6.11 -5.61
N LYS A 81 -4.98 7.22 -5.56
CA LYS A 81 -3.67 7.30 -4.91
C LYS A 81 -3.77 6.99 -3.43
N VAL A 82 -2.77 6.26 -2.94
CA VAL A 82 -2.59 6.00 -1.51
C VAL A 82 -1.43 6.87 -1.01
N THR A 83 -1.67 7.59 0.08
CA THR A 83 -0.67 8.42 0.75
C THR A 83 -0.63 8.12 2.24
N TRP A 84 0.37 8.62 2.95
CA TRP A 84 0.50 8.49 4.40
C TRP A 84 0.19 9.83 5.08
N ALA A 85 -0.58 9.79 6.15
CA ALA A 85 -0.90 10.96 6.97
C ALA A 85 -0.88 10.64 8.48
N GLU A 86 -0.88 11.69 9.31
CA GLU A 86 -0.93 11.54 10.78
C GLU A 86 -2.37 11.31 11.30
N GLU A 87 -3.38 11.53 10.46
CA GLU A 87 -4.79 11.34 10.78
C GLU A 87 -5.35 10.12 10.03
N PRO A 88 -6.30 9.36 10.59
CA PRO A 88 -6.89 8.19 9.95
C PRO A 88 -7.68 8.49 8.66
N ASP A 89 -7.77 7.50 7.77
CA ASP A 89 -8.63 7.56 6.59
C ASP A 89 -10.10 7.53 6.97
N THR A 90 -10.89 8.26 6.19
CA THR A 90 -12.34 8.39 6.40
C THR A 90 -13.15 7.90 5.21
N LEU A 91 -12.50 7.55 4.09
CA LEU A 91 -13.17 7.13 2.87
C LEU A 91 -13.48 5.64 2.87
N GLY A 92 -12.57 4.82 3.38
CA GLY A 92 -12.69 3.37 3.33
C GLY A 92 -12.09 2.66 4.51
N SER A 93 -11.90 1.35 4.34
CA SER A 93 -11.32 0.50 5.35
C SER A 93 -10.46 -0.58 4.71
N PHE A 94 -9.34 -0.84 5.36
CA PHE A 94 -8.41 -1.92 5.04
C PHE A 94 -8.72 -3.15 5.90
N VAL A 95 -8.46 -4.33 5.34
CA VAL A 95 -8.56 -5.60 6.07
C VAL A 95 -7.52 -6.60 5.55
N PHE A 96 -7.07 -7.49 6.43
CA PHE A 96 -6.35 -8.69 6.00
C PHE A 96 -7.35 -9.83 5.76
N THR A 97 -7.37 -10.37 4.55
CA THR A 97 -8.11 -11.61 4.21
C THR A 97 -7.11 -12.71 3.90
N GLY A 98 -6.78 -13.52 4.92
CA GLY A 98 -5.57 -14.35 4.87
C GLY A 98 -4.34 -13.47 5.06
N ASP A 99 -3.41 -13.48 4.11
CA ASP A 99 -2.29 -12.55 4.04
C ASP A 99 -2.56 -11.36 3.11
N THR A 100 -3.55 -11.43 2.23
CA THR A 100 -3.89 -10.37 1.28
C THR A 100 -4.36 -9.10 1.98
N VAL A 101 -3.85 -7.94 1.57
CA VAL A 101 -4.40 -6.63 1.95
C VAL A 101 -5.53 -6.26 0.99
N GLU A 102 -6.70 -6.00 1.55
CA GLU A 102 -7.86 -5.53 0.80
C GLU A 102 -8.28 -4.14 1.27
N TRP A 103 -8.83 -3.36 0.36
CA TRP A 103 -9.47 -2.09 0.66
C TRP A 103 -10.87 -2.02 0.04
N SER A 104 -11.81 -1.50 0.81
CA SER A 104 -13.19 -1.25 0.37
C SER A 104 -13.74 0.03 0.97
N SER A 105 -14.72 0.62 0.31
CA SER A 105 -15.45 1.80 0.78
C SER A 105 -16.93 1.63 0.48
N PRO A 106 -17.84 2.13 1.34
CA PRO A 106 -19.26 2.16 1.03
C PRO A 106 -19.60 3.08 -0.14
N ASP A 107 -18.74 4.07 -0.44
CA ASP A 107 -18.98 5.10 -1.45
C ASP A 107 -18.26 4.83 -2.78
N VAL A 108 -17.32 3.88 -2.81
CA VAL A 108 -16.54 3.52 -4.01
C VAL A 108 -16.81 2.08 -4.41
N THR A 109 -17.42 1.89 -5.59
CA THR A 109 -17.64 0.56 -6.16
C THR A 109 -16.44 0.13 -7.00
N ARG A 110 -16.00 -1.11 -6.83
CA ARG A 110 -14.91 -1.72 -7.60
C ARG A 110 -15.11 -3.22 -7.79
N PRO A 111 -14.53 -3.85 -8.83
CA PRO A 111 -14.74 -5.28 -9.09
C PRO A 111 -14.07 -6.22 -8.07
N GLN A 112 -12.92 -5.82 -7.52
CA GLN A 112 -12.09 -6.65 -6.64
C GLN A 112 -11.44 -5.78 -5.57
N ASN A 113 -11.55 -6.16 -4.29
CA ASN A 113 -11.04 -5.36 -3.16
C ASN A 113 -9.52 -5.50 -2.95
N ASN A 114 -8.93 -6.58 -3.45
CA ASN A 114 -7.49 -6.87 -3.37
C ASN A 114 -6.70 -6.38 -4.58
N ALA A 115 -7.32 -5.66 -5.53
CA ALA A 115 -6.64 -5.20 -6.74
C ALA A 115 -5.85 -3.91 -6.46
N TRP A 116 -4.56 -3.89 -6.73
CA TRP A 116 -3.73 -2.70 -6.57
C TRP A 116 -3.12 -2.33 -7.91
N LEU A 117 -2.77 -1.06 -8.06
CA LEU A 117 -1.94 -0.59 -9.16
C LEU A 117 -0.66 -0.02 -8.58
N VAL A 118 0.44 -0.33 -9.25
CA VAL A 118 1.73 0.30 -9.00
C VAL A 118 2.12 1.04 -10.26
N CYS A 119 2.21 2.36 -10.17
CA CYS A 119 2.56 3.20 -11.31
C CYS A 119 3.87 3.91 -11.04
N GLU A 120 4.76 3.96 -12.03
CA GLU A 120 6.00 4.72 -11.89
C GLU A 120 5.72 6.22 -12.08
N ASP A 121 6.19 7.06 -11.15
CA ASP A 121 6.12 8.51 -11.26
C ASP A 121 7.27 9.10 -12.11
N GLU A 122 7.36 10.43 -12.18
CA GLU A 122 8.41 11.11 -12.97
C GLU A 122 9.84 10.91 -12.38
N ASP A 123 9.94 10.60 -11.09
CA ASP A 123 11.19 10.40 -10.35
C ASP A 123 11.59 8.92 -10.24
N GLY A 124 10.76 8.00 -10.76
CA GLY A 124 10.99 6.56 -10.76
C GLY A 124 10.45 5.82 -9.54
N ASN A 125 9.68 6.48 -8.69
CA ASN A 125 9.02 5.90 -7.53
C ASN A 125 7.82 5.05 -7.96
N LYS A 126 7.58 3.96 -7.23
CA LYS A 126 6.53 2.97 -7.53
C LYS A 126 5.30 3.25 -6.69
N ASP A 127 4.60 4.32 -7.05
CA ASP A 127 3.40 4.81 -6.37
C ASP A 127 2.30 3.76 -6.33
N VAL A 128 1.70 3.58 -5.16
CA VAL A 128 0.63 2.61 -4.91
C VAL A 128 -0.73 3.28 -5.03
N TYR A 129 -1.62 2.61 -5.75
CA TYR A 129 -3.00 3.05 -5.96
C TYR A 129 -3.98 1.89 -5.74
N ILE A 130 -5.20 2.24 -5.33
CA ILE A 130 -6.35 1.34 -5.41
C ILE A 130 -6.79 1.21 -6.87
N ASN A 131 -6.91 -0.01 -7.38
CA ASN A 131 -7.44 -0.25 -8.74
C ASN A 131 -8.99 -0.22 -8.77
N LEU A 132 -9.59 0.70 -9.51
CA LEU A 132 -11.05 0.72 -9.72
C LEU A 132 -11.48 0.00 -11.00
N GLY A 133 -10.52 -0.35 -11.86
CA GLY A 133 -10.72 -1.11 -13.09
C GLY A 133 -10.76 -2.63 -12.89
N PRO A 134 -10.92 -3.38 -14.00
CA PRO A 134 -10.81 -4.83 -13.98
C PRO A 134 -9.34 -5.24 -13.81
N TYR A 135 -9.06 -6.06 -12.78
CA TYR A 135 -7.72 -6.56 -12.52
C TYR A 135 -7.17 -7.35 -13.72
N SER A 136 -5.90 -7.09 -14.10
CA SER A 136 -5.19 -7.76 -15.19
C SER A 136 -5.81 -7.57 -16.59
N TYR A 137 -6.69 -6.57 -16.75
CA TYR A 137 -7.31 -6.23 -18.03
C TYR A 137 -7.40 -4.71 -18.17
N GLU A 138 -7.00 -4.16 -19.32
CA GLU A 138 -6.98 -2.70 -19.53
C GLU A 138 -6.24 -1.93 -18.42
N THR A 139 -5.17 -2.52 -17.88
CA THR A 139 -4.26 -1.88 -16.93
C THR A 139 -3.81 -0.54 -17.50
N PRO A 140 -3.92 0.57 -16.74
CA PRO A 140 -3.50 1.88 -17.22
C PRO A 140 -2.04 1.88 -17.69
N GLU A 141 -1.74 2.61 -18.77
CA GLU A 141 -0.38 2.72 -19.29
C GLU A 141 0.57 3.28 -18.21
N GLY A 142 1.75 2.67 -18.07
CA GLY A 142 2.72 3.02 -17.04
C GLY A 142 2.43 2.43 -15.65
N CYS A 143 1.37 1.63 -15.50
CA CYS A 143 1.04 0.93 -14.27
C CYS A 143 1.13 -0.59 -14.44
N ALA A 144 1.40 -1.29 -13.34
CA ALA A 144 1.26 -2.73 -13.21
C ALA A 144 0.10 -3.04 -12.25
N ASP A 145 -0.68 -4.06 -12.58
CA ASP A 145 -1.61 -4.68 -11.64
C ASP A 145 -0.83 -5.51 -10.61
N GLU A 146 -1.20 -5.39 -9.35
CA GLU A 146 -0.55 -6.09 -8.25
C GLU A 146 -1.57 -6.57 -7.22
N THR A 147 -1.19 -7.61 -6.49
CA THR A 147 -1.73 -7.91 -5.16
C THR A 147 -0.61 -7.73 -4.14
N ILE A 148 -0.96 -7.19 -2.96
CA ILE A 148 0.00 -6.99 -1.86
C ILE A 148 -0.41 -7.81 -0.64
N HIS A 149 0.58 -8.42 0.00
CA HIS A 149 0.37 -9.42 1.04
C HIS A 149 1.24 -9.13 2.26
N ALA A 150 0.68 -9.43 3.44
CA ALA A 150 1.41 -9.51 4.68
C ALA A 150 2.53 -10.54 4.57
N TYR A 151 3.71 -10.16 5.03
CA TYR A 151 4.87 -11.01 5.16
C TYR A 151 5.37 -10.94 6.61
N THR A 152 5.31 -12.09 7.29
CA THR A 152 5.59 -12.22 8.73
C THR A 152 6.97 -12.83 9.03
N GLY A 153 7.85 -12.84 8.02
CA GLY A 153 9.26 -13.18 8.24
C GLY A 153 9.93 -12.19 9.20
N SER A 154 10.95 -12.64 9.92
CA SER A 154 11.65 -11.81 10.92
C SER A 154 12.31 -10.56 10.32
N THR A 155 12.63 -10.60 9.03
CA THR A 155 13.25 -9.51 8.27
C THR A 155 12.69 -9.51 6.85
N ALA A 156 12.52 -8.35 6.23
CA ALA A 156 12.22 -8.24 4.79
C ALA A 156 13.34 -8.91 3.96
N THR A 157 12.98 -9.58 2.87
CA THR A 157 13.92 -10.33 2.02
C THR A 157 13.67 -10.05 0.55
N PRO A 158 14.73 -10.07 -0.30
CA PRO A 158 14.58 -10.05 -1.74
C PRO A 158 13.82 -11.25 -2.29
#